data_AF-A0A6G3D9A6-F1
#
_entry.id   AF-A0A6G3D9A6-F1
#
_cell.length_a   1.000
_cell.length_b   1.000
_cell.length_c   1.000
_cell.angle_alpha   90.00
_cell.angle_beta   90.00
_cell.angle_gamma   90.00
#
_symmetry.space_group_name_H-M   'P 1'
#
loop_
_entity.id
_entity.type
_entity.pdbx_description
1 polymer ?
#
loop_
_entity_poly.entity_id
_entity_poly.type
_entity_poly.pdbx_seq_one_letter_code
_entity_poly.pdbx_strand_id
1 'polypeptide(L)' 'MALFDLPLDELHAYRSTSAEPEDFDAFWSKTLSEAREHDLDARFEPVDTGLSTVRVY' A
#
# COMPACT_ATOMS: atom_id res chain seq x y z
N MET A 1 -16.58 20.39 13.67
CA MET A 1 -15.63 21.23 12.91
C MET A 1 -15.71 20.80 11.46
N ALA A 2 -15.76 21.74 10.51
CA ALA A 2 -15.64 21.39 9.10
C ALA A 2 -14.19 20.99 8.82
N LEU A 3 -13.99 19.85 8.15
CA LEU A 3 -12.68 19.50 7.57
C LEU A 3 -12.44 20.45 6.39
N PHE A 4 -11.33 21.18 6.41
CA PHE A 4 -10.90 22.08 5.35
C PHE A 4 -9.45 21.74 4.97
N ASP A 5 -9.10 22.01 3.72
CA ASP A 5 -7.77 21.79 3.14
C ASP A 5 -7.45 22.94 2.17
N LEU A 6 -6.29 22.87 1.51
CA LEU A 6 -5.89 23.79 0.45
C LEU A 6 -6.91 23.80 -0.71
N PRO A 7 -7.11 24.95 -1.38
CA PRO A 7 -7.85 25.01 -2.63
C PRO A 7 -7.27 24.07 -3.71
N LEU A 8 -8.09 23.64 -4.67
CA LEU A 8 -7.72 22.64 -5.68
C LEU A 8 -6.44 22.99 -6.46
N ASP A 9 -6.27 24.25 -6.86
CA ASP A 9 -5.10 24.69 -7.61
C ASP A 9 -3.81 24.63 -6.77
N GLU A 10 -3.92 24.86 -5.46
CA GLU A 10 -2.81 24.75 -4.52
C GLU A 10 -2.49 23.28 -4.23
N LEU A 11 -3.48 22.40 -4.14
CA LEU A 11 -3.28 20.95 -4.01
C LEU A 11 -2.54 20.37 -5.22
N HIS A 12 -2.87 20.81 -6.44
CA HIS A 12 -2.16 20.38 -7.65
C HIS A 12 -0.69 20.83 -7.66
N ALA A 13 -0.41 22.01 -7.11
CA ALA A 13 0.94 22.56 -7.03
C ALA A 13 1.74 22.04 -5.82
N TYR A 14 1.07 21.50 -4.79
CA TYR A 14 1.69 21.11 -3.55
C TYR A 14 2.75 20.01 -3.75
N ARG A 15 3.95 20.28 -3.24
CA ARG A 15 5.04 19.32 -3.16
C ARG A 15 5.57 19.30 -1.74
N SER A 16 5.52 18.13 -1.10
CA SER A 16 6.05 17.96 0.25
C SER A 16 7.54 18.29 0.29
N THR A 17 7.99 18.93 1.36
CA THR A 17 9.41 19.18 1.65
C THR A 17 10.02 18.09 2.52
N SER A 18 9.36 16.94 2.66
CA SER A 18 9.87 15.81 3.43
C SER A 18 11.22 15.35 2.88
N ALA A 19 12.23 15.39 3.74
CA ALA A 19 13.53 14.81 3.45
C ALA A 19 13.50 13.31 3.75
N GLU A 20 14.11 12.53 2.86
CA GLU A 20 14.33 11.11 3.09
C GLU A 20 15.39 10.91 4.19
N PRO A 21 15.13 10.07 5.20
CA PRO A 21 16.16 9.65 6.15
C PRO A 21 17.33 8.95 5.46
N GLU A 22 18.55 9.11 5.99
CA GLU A 22 19.77 8.56 5.38
C GLU A 22 19.74 7.02 5.22
N ASP A 23 18.97 6.33 6.05
CA ASP A 23 18.87 4.87 6.08
C ASP A 23 17.57 4.34 5.48
N PHE A 24 16.75 5.17 4.83
CA PHE A 24 15.41 4.79 4.36
C PHE A 24 15.40 3.50 3.53
N ASP A 25 16.26 3.41 2.52
CA ASP A 25 16.39 2.23 1.67
C ASP A 25 16.89 1.01 2.45
N ALA A 26 17.88 1.20 3.33
CA ALA A 26 18.46 0.13 4.12
C ALA A 26 17.44 -0.45 5.12
N PHE A 27 16.66 0.42 5.76
CA PHE A 27 15.56 0.06 6.64
C PHE A 27 14.55 -0.82 5.91
N TRP A 28 14.00 -0.35 4.78
CA TRP A 28 12.98 -1.11 4.05
C TRP A 28 13.51 -2.40 3.43
N SER A 29 14.75 -2.40 2.93
CA SER A 29 15.39 -3.61 2.43
C SER A 29 15.51 -4.68 3.52
N LYS A 30 15.92 -4.28 4.73
CA LYS A 30 16.00 -5.15 5.90
C LYS A 30 14.61 -5.65 6.29
N THR A 31 13.63 -4.77 6.46
CA THR A 31 12.27 -5.13 6.87
C THR A 31 11.61 -6.11 5.89
N LEU A 32 11.76 -5.89 4.59
CA LEU A 32 11.23 -6.81 3.58
C LEU A 32 11.98 -8.14 3.55
N SER A 33 13.29 -8.14 3.86
CA SER A 33 14.06 -9.39 3.96
C SER A 33 13.61 -10.21 5.16
N GLU A 34 13.47 -9.59 6.33
CA GLU A 34 12.94 -10.24 7.54
C GLU A 34 11.52 -10.79 7.30
N ALA A 35 10.64 -10.02 6.66
CA ALA A 35 9.29 -10.49 6.33
C ALA A 35 9.29 -11.72 5.41
N ARG A 36 10.24 -11.84 4.49
CA ARG A 36 10.39 -13.00 3.58
C ARG A 36 10.92 -14.25 4.27
N GLU A 37 11.45 -14.14 5.49
CA GLU A 37 11.85 -15.31 6.28
C GLU A 37 10.63 -16.09 6.80
N HIS A 38 9.47 -15.45 6.84
CA HIS A 38 8.21 -16.07 7.21
C HIS A 38 7.49 -16.63 5.97
N ASP A 39 6.88 -17.81 6.13
CA ASP A 39 6.03 -18.36 5.08
C ASP A 39 4.83 -17.45 4.85
N LEU A 40 4.51 -17.22 3.57
CA LEU A 40 3.39 -16.37 3.18
C LEU A 40 2.05 -17.01 3.58
N ASP A 41 1.99 -18.36 3.68
CA ASP A 41 0.79 -19.16 3.97
C ASP A 41 -0.44 -18.64 3.20
N ALA A 42 -0.25 -18.32 1.92
CA ALA A 42 -1.32 -17.81 1.07
C ALA A 42 -2.34 -18.93 0.80
N ARG A 43 -3.59 -18.68 1.18
CA ARG A 43 -4.71 -19.60 1.01
C ARG A 43 -5.75 -18.97 0.12
N PHE A 44 -6.17 -19.72 -0.89
CA PHE A 44 -7.15 -19.30 -1.87
C PHE A 44 -8.30 -20.30 -1.81
N GLU A 45 -9.45 -19.83 -1.33
CA GLU A 45 -10.61 -20.69 -1.07
C GLU A 45 -11.75 -20.25 -1.99
N PRO A 46 -12.38 -21.19 -2.72
CA PRO A 46 -13.43 -20.83 -3.66
C PRO A 46 -14.55 -20.02 -3.01
N VAL A 47 -14.91 -18.90 -3.64
CA VAL A 47 -16.05 -18.07 -3.22
C VAL A 47 -17.17 -18.20 -4.24
N ASP A 48 -18.37 -18.49 -3.77
CA ASP A 48 -19.55 -18.47 -4.62
C ASP A 48 -19.94 -17.02 -4.94
N THR A 49 -19.87 -16.66 -6.22
CA THR A 49 -20.15 -15.32 -6.72
C THR A 49 -21.34 -15.26 -7.67
N GLY A 50 -21.98 -16.39 -7.97
CA GLY A 50 -23.07 -16.48 -8.96
C GLY A 50 -22.65 -16.22 -10.42
N LEU A 51 -21.36 -15.99 -10.69
CA LEU A 51 -20.83 -15.84 -12.05
C LEU A 51 -20.56 -17.23 -12.66
N SER A 52 -21.03 -17.46 -13.89
CA SER A 52 -20.91 -18.76 -14.55
C SER A 52 -19.66 -18.92 -15.42
N THR A 53 -18.97 -17.83 -15.73
CA THR A 53 -17.84 -17.80 -16.69
C THR A 53 -16.48 -17.70 -16.02
N VAL A 54 -16.43 -17.44 -14.71
CA VAL A 54 -15.20 -17.26 -13.95
C VAL A 54 -15.28 -18.04 -12.64
N ARG A 55 -14.14 -18.56 -12.19
CA ARG A 55 -13.98 -19.12 -10.85
C ARG A 55 -13.24 -18.11 -10.00
N VAL A 56 -13.72 -17.89 -8.78
CA VAL A 56 -13.20 -16.92 -7.83
C VAL A 56 -12.72 -17.66 -6.59
N TYR A 57 -11.55 -17.26 -6.07
CA TYR A 57 -10.86 -17.85 -4.93
C TYR A 57 -10.23 -16.75 -4.08
#